data_AF-A0A0F9BGR3-F1
#
_entry.id   AF-A0A0F9BGR3-F1
#
_cell.length_a   1.000
_cell.length_b   1.000
_cell.length_c   1.000
_cell.angle_alpha   90.00
_cell.angle_beta   90.00
_cell.angle_gamma   90.00
#
_symmetry.space_group_name_H-M   'P 1'
#
loop_
_entity.id
_entity.type
_entity.pdbx_description
1 polymer ?
#
loop_
_entity_poly.entity_id
_entity_poly.type
_entity_poly.pdbx_seq_one_letter_code
_entity_poly.pdbx_strand_id
1 'polypeptide(L)'
;VAAKVIFLVHPNATTNVDDLQIANTGDFVTGALKDIETLQLDKYQDFKVANTVLEALVIRLSNAFLLNSGTVRDAERVTAEEIRQQAQELEDVLGGVYTVQSQETQIPLVNRVISVMETTGKLDKLPKNIGVEPTIVTGFEALGRGHELNRIRSLFADIRATFGEEVLREYVKIGDALKKFASGHNVDIEDLFKSEEQVAKERRERRQQEMQQMMLEKATAPVAGAATKGIADKLNAT
;
A
#
# COMPACT_ATOMS: atom_id res chain seq x y z
N VAL A 1 10.82 10.71 37.62
CA VAL A 1 12.01 9.97 38.08
C VAL A 1 12.90 10.94 38.85
N ALA A 2 13.13 10.71 40.14
CA ALA A 2 14.16 11.43 40.89
C ALA A 2 15.37 10.51 41.01
N ALA A 3 16.47 10.83 40.33
CA ALA A 3 17.69 10.01 40.33
C ALA A 3 18.61 10.29 41.52
N LYS A 4 18.37 11.39 42.24
CA LYS A 4 19.15 11.81 43.41
C LYS A 4 18.21 12.03 44.59
N VAL A 5 18.41 11.26 45.65
CA VAL A 5 17.68 11.40 46.91
C VAL A 5 18.61 12.12 47.90
N ILE A 6 18.14 13.26 48.41
CA ILE A 6 18.83 14.00 49.47
C ILE A 6 17.86 14.11 50.64
N PHE A 7 18.29 13.65 51.81
CA PHE A 7 17.57 13.82 53.05
C PHE A 7 18.08 15.07 53.75
N LEU A 8 17.17 15.96 54.14
CA LEU A 8 17.43 17.13 54.95
C LEU A 8 17.11 16.79 56.40
N VAL A 9 18.00 17.18 57.30
CA VAL A 9 17.84 16.98 58.73
C VAL A 9 17.74 18.34 59.38
N HIS A 10 16.71 18.54 60.19
CA HIS A 10 16.54 19.80 60.90
C HIS A 10 17.73 20.02 61.85
N PRO A 11 18.28 21.25 61.92
CA PRO A 11 19.48 21.51 62.73
C PRO A 11 19.26 21.32 64.24
N ASN A 12 18.00 21.37 64.69
CA ASN A 12 17.61 21.11 66.08
C ASN A 12 16.96 19.72 66.26
N ALA A 13 17.18 18.79 65.31
CA ALA A 13 16.69 17.43 65.40
C ALA A 13 17.29 16.70 66.61
N THR A 14 16.49 15.87 67.26
CA THR A 14 16.96 14.93 68.29
C THR A 14 17.33 13.57 67.70
N THR A 15 16.96 13.35 66.44
CA THR A 15 17.23 12.14 65.68
C THR A 15 18.69 12.11 65.18
N ASN A 16 19.42 11.05 65.51
CA ASN A 16 20.80 10.87 65.06
C ASN A 16 20.85 10.25 63.65
N VAL A 17 21.58 10.89 62.74
CA VAL A 17 21.66 10.48 61.33
C VAL A 17 22.49 9.22 61.15
N ASP A 18 23.56 9.06 61.93
CA ASP A 18 24.46 7.92 61.83
C ASP A 18 23.74 6.61 62.19
N ASP A 19 22.87 6.66 63.21
CA ASP A 19 22.07 5.53 63.65
C ASP A 19 21.08 5.09 62.55
N LEU A 20 20.53 6.04 61.79
CA LEU A 20 19.65 5.74 60.65
C LEU A 20 20.38 5.23 59.41
N GLN A 21 21.64 5.62 59.22
CA GLN A 21 22.45 5.10 58.11
C GLN A 21 22.90 3.66 58.33
N ILE A 22 23.11 3.27 59.60
CA ILE A 22 23.57 1.93 59.97
C ILE A 22 22.40 0.96 60.19
N ALA A 23 21.21 1.47 60.51
CA ALA A 23 20.00 0.68 60.75
C ALA A 23 19.58 -0.17 59.54
N ASN A 24 19.20 -1.42 59.79
CA ASN A 24 18.66 -2.32 58.79
C ASN A 24 17.13 -2.24 58.73
N THR A 25 16.55 -2.84 57.68
CA THR A 25 15.10 -2.95 57.55
C THR A 25 14.52 -3.71 58.75
N GLY A 26 13.71 -3.02 59.55
CA GLY A 26 13.05 -3.58 60.74
C GLY A 26 13.68 -3.19 62.07
N ASP A 27 14.81 -2.48 62.08
CA ASP A 27 15.45 -2.00 63.31
C ASP A 27 14.69 -0.80 63.92
N PHE A 28 14.76 -0.66 65.24
CA PHE A 28 14.19 0.47 65.97
C PHE A 28 15.25 1.54 66.21
N VAL A 29 15.01 2.75 65.70
CA VAL A 29 15.86 3.93 65.93
C VAL A 29 15.07 4.99 66.70
N THR A 30 15.73 5.71 67.60
CA THR A 30 15.10 6.76 68.40
C THR A 30 15.10 8.07 67.62
N GLY A 31 13.93 8.66 67.42
CA GLY A 31 13.79 9.92 66.69
C GLY A 31 12.34 10.31 66.42
N ALA A 32 12.16 11.45 65.75
CA ALA A 32 10.86 11.95 65.33
C ALA A 32 10.81 12.08 63.80
N LEU A 33 9.69 11.67 63.18
CA LEU A 33 9.53 11.70 61.71
C LEU A 33 9.68 13.10 61.11
N LYS A 34 9.35 14.15 61.89
CA LYS A 34 9.44 15.54 61.45
C LYS A 34 10.89 16.06 61.37
N ASP A 35 11.84 15.36 61.97
CA ASP A 35 13.23 15.78 62.00
C ASP A 35 13.91 15.58 60.65
N ILE A 36 13.41 14.66 59.82
CA ILE A 36 14.01 14.25 58.56
C ILE A 36 12.98 14.36 57.44
N GLU A 37 13.33 15.12 56.42
CA GLU A 37 12.49 15.29 55.24
C GLU A 37 13.30 15.02 53.97
N THR A 38 12.65 14.49 52.94
CA THR A 38 13.30 14.34 51.63
C THR A 38 13.21 15.65 50.87
N LEU A 39 14.30 16.08 50.25
CA LEU A 39 14.27 17.21 49.33
C LEU A 39 13.41 16.84 48.11
N GLN A 40 12.18 17.33 48.08
CA GLN A 40 11.30 17.22 46.92
C GLN A 40 11.51 18.41 46.00
N LEU A 41 11.64 18.12 44.71
CA LEU A 41 11.81 19.14 43.67
C LEU A 41 10.46 19.72 43.23
N ASP A 42 9.35 18.98 43.42
CA ASP A 42 7.96 19.35 43.07
C ASP A 42 7.72 19.88 41.64
N LYS A 43 8.68 19.73 40.74
CA LYS A 43 8.61 20.17 39.34
C LYS A 43 7.90 19.19 38.40
N TYR A 44 7.08 18.29 38.94
CA TYR A 44 6.42 17.27 38.11
C TYR A 44 5.57 17.89 36.99
N GLN A 45 4.87 18.99 37.25
CA GLN A 45 4.05 19.67 36.24
C GLN A 45 4.90 20.28 35.13
N ASP A 46 6.02 20.92 35.47
CA ASP A 46 6.95 21.49 34.48
C ASP A 46 7.54 20.40 33.58
N PHE A 47 7.96 19.27 34.17
CA PHE A 47 8.47 18.12 33.42
C PHE A 47 7.42 17.52 32.49
N LYS A 48 6.16 17.46 32.93
CA LYS A 48 5.06 16.96 32.09
C LYS A 48 4.88 17.81 30.85
N VAL A 49 4.88 19.14 30.98
CA VAL A 49 4.76 20.06 29.84
C VAL A 49 5.95 19.90 28.88
N ALA A 50 7.17 19.85 29.42
CA ALA A 50 8.37 19.65 28.61
C ALA A 50 8.34 18.31 27.85
N ASN A 51 7.91 17.23 28.51
CA ASN A 51 7.80 15.90 27.89
C ASN A 51 6.76 15.89 26.76
N THR A 52 5.61 16.52 26.95
CA THR A 52 4.58 16.63 25.89
C THR A 52 5.10 17.37 24.65
N VAL A 53 5.86 18.45 24.84
CA VAL A 53 6.48 19.18 23.71
C VAL A 53 7.53 18.32 23.01
N LEU A 54 8.36 17.60 23.78
CA LEU A 54 9.38 16.70 23.26
C LEU A 54 8.77 15.57 22.41
N GLU A 55 7.74 14.90 22.93
CA GLU A 55 7.02 13.84 22.21
C GLU A 55 6.42 14.37 20.90
N ALA A 56 5.82 15.56 20.92
CA ALA A 56 5.29 16.19 19.71
C ALA A 56 6.39 16.48 18.67
N LEU A 57 7.58 16.92 19.10
CA LEU A 57 8.71 17.15 18.20
C LEU A 57 9.27 15.84 17.64
N VAL A 58 9.38 14.79 18.47
CA VAL A 58 9.85 13.46 18.03
C VAL A 58 8.92 12.90 16.95
N ILE A 59 7.60 13.00 17.11
CA ILE A 59 6.64 12.55 16.11
C ILE A 59 6.79 13.35 14.80
N ARG A 60 6.90 14.69 14.89
CA ARG A 60 7.07 15.54 13.71
C ARG A 60 8.35 15.24 12.93
N LEU A 61 9.45 15.04 13.64
CA LEU A 61 10.73 14.66 13.02
C LEU A 61 10.65 13.25 12.43
N SER A 62 10.04 12.29 13.13
CA SER A 62 9.86 10.93 12.61
C SER A 62 9.09 10.92 11.29
N ASN A 63 8.02 11.72 11.19
CA ASN A 63 7.26 11.87 9.94
C ASN A 63 8.10 12.54 8.84
N ALA A 64 8.85 13.59 9.17
CA ALA A 64 9.71 14.28 8.21
C ALA A 64 10.83 13.39 7.64
N PHE A 65 11.32 12.43 8.44
CA PHE A 65 12.32 11.45 8.03
C PHE A 65 11.72 10.13 7.54
N LEU A 66 10.39 10.06 7.33
CA LEU A 66 9.68 8.87 6.84
C LEU A 66 9.92 7.62 7.71
N LEU A 67 10.10 7.78 9.02
CA LEU A 67 10.27 6.66 9.94
C LEU A 67 8.91 6.01 10.23
N ASN A 68 8.69 4.81 9.67
CA ASN A 68 7.48 4.01 9.88
C ASN A 68 7.13 3.77 11.36
N SER A 69 8.13 3.77 12.25
CA SER A 69 7.95 3.56 13.69
C SER A 69 7.35 4.74 14.44
N GLY A 70 7.27 5.94 13.84
CA GLY A 70 6.68 7.13 14.47
C GLY A 70 5.19 7.34 14.16
N THR A 71 4.65 6.62 13.16
CA THR A 71 3.33 6.88 12.57
C THR A 71 2.23 5.94 13.08
N VAL A 72 2.62 4.79 13.65
CA VAL A 72 1.68 3.91 14.35
C VAL A 72 1.48 4.50 15.74
N ARG A 73 0.34 5.17 15.95
CA ARG A 73 -0.15 5.43 17.31
C ARG A 73 -0.13 4.10 18.07
N ASP A 74 0.31 4.12 19.33
CA ASP A 74 0.06 3.04 20.31
C ASP A 74 -1.46 2.93 20.58
N ALA A 75 -2.22 2.62 19.54
CA ALA A 75 -3.64 2.33 19.57
C ALA A 75 -3.77 0.83 19.37
N GLU A 76 -4.49 0.19 20.29
CA GLU A 76 -4.69 -1.26 20.37
C GLU A 76 -5.29 -1.86 19.09
N ARG A 77 -5.84 -1.02 18.19
CA ARG A 77 -6.39 -1.41 16.88
C ARG A 77 -6.07 -0.34 15.84
N VAL A 78 -5.08 -0.61 14.99
CA VAL A 78 -4.92 0.07 13.70
C VAL A 78 -5.62 -0.75 12.61
N THR A 79 -6.43 -0.09 11.79
CA THR A 79 -7.11 -0.76 10.67
C THR A 79 -6.17 -0.87 9.47
N ALA A 80 -6.36 -1.90 8.65
CA ALA A 80 -5.52 -2.12 7.47
C ALA A 80 -5.57 -0.95 6.46
N GLU A 81 -6.70 -0.22 6.40
CA GLU A 81 -6.85 0.93 5.50
C GLU A 81 -6.10 2.18 5.99
N GLU A 82 -6.03 2.43 7.29
CA GLU A 82 -5.24 3.55 7.83
C GLU A 82 -3.74 3.35 7.57
N ILE A 83 -3.24 2.12 7.74
CA ILE A 83 -1.85 1.78 7.40
C ILE A 83 -1.61 1.99 5.90
N ARG A 84 -2.57 1.60 5.05
CA ARG A 84 -2.47 1.77 3.60
C ARG A 84 -2.47 3.24 3.20
N GLN A 85 -3.30 4.07 3.83
CA GLN A 85 -3.36 5.50 3.59
C GLN A 85 -2.08 6.21 4.05
N GLN A 86 -1.55 5.85 5.23
CA GLN A 86 -0.27 6.37 5.70
C GLN A 86 0.89 5.92 4.81
N ALA A 87 0.92 4.66 4.37
CA ALA A 87 1.92 4.17 3.43
C ALA A 87 1.87 4.95 2.11
N GLN A 88 0.66 5.24 1.61
CA GLN A 88 0.47 6.05 0.39
C GLN A 88 1.01 7.48 0.57
N GLU A 89 0.76 8.14 1.70
CA GLU A 89 1.31 9.47 1.99
C GLU A 89 2.85 9.46 2.04
N LEU A 90 3.45 8.43 2.64
CA LEU A 90 4.91 8.25 2.67
C LEU A 90 5.48 8.00 1.26
N GLU A 91 4.78 7.19 0.44
CA GLU A 91 5.13 6.96 -0.97
C GLU A 91 5.06 8.24 -1.81
N ASP A 92 4.06 9.09 -1.59
CA ASP A 92 3.91 10.35 -2.31
C ASP A 92 5.05 11.35 -1.96
N VAL A 93 5.42 11.45 -0.67
CA VAL A 93 6.55 12.29 -0.23
C VAL A 93 7.88 11.76 -0.77
N LEU A 94 8.11 10.44 -0.69
CA LEU A 94 9.30 9.80 -1.25
C LEU A 94 9.35 9.95 -2.77
N GLY A 95 8.21 9.86 -3.44
CA GLY A 95 8.05 10.05 -4.88
C GLY A 95 8.46 11.44 -5.34
N GLY A 96 8.12 12.48 -4.58
CA GLY A 96 8.55 13.85 -4.85
C GLY A 96 10.07 14.01 -4.83
N VAL A 97 10.73 13.53 -3.75
CA VAL A 97 12.19 13.60 -3.62
C VAL A 97 12.90 12.74 -4.68
N TYR A 98 12.40 11.53 -4.92
CA TYR A 98 12.98 10.61 -5.89
C TYR A 98 12.84 11.12 -7.33
N THR A 99 11.77 11.85 -7.65
CA THR A 99 11.60 12.50 -8.96
C THR A 99 12.64 13.59 -9.19
N VAL A 100 12.91 14.43 -8.19
CA VAL A 100 13.95 15.46 -8.27
C VAL A 100 15.34 14.80 -8.39
N GLN A 101 15.64 13.81 -7.55
CA GLN A 101 16.92 13.11 -7.58
C GLN A 101 17.14 12.33 -8.89
N SER A 102 16.07 11.79 -9.47
CA SER A 102 16.08 11.17 -10.79
C SER A 102 16.56 12.14 -11.87
N GLN A 103 15.98 13.35 -11.91
CA GLN A 103 16.33 14.37 -12.89
C GLN A 103 17.71 14.99 -12.66
N GLU A 104 18.04 15.31 -11.41
CA GLU A 104 19.26 16.06 -11.08
C GLU A 104 20.49 15.18 -10.90
N THR A 105 20.32 13.90 -10.54
CA THR A 105 21.44 13.00 -10.22
C THR A 105 21.48 11.78 -11.13
N GLN A 106 20.38 11.03 -11.25
CA GLN A 106 20.41 9.75 -11.98
C GLN A 106 20.60 9.94 -13.48
N ILE A 107 19.88 10.88 -14.10
CA ILE A 107 20.05 11.17 -15.54
C ILE A 107 21.47 11.64 -15.87
N PRO A 108 22.06 12.64 -15.17
CA PRO A 108 23.44 13.04 -15.40
C PRO A 108 24.45 11.90 -15.19
N LEU A 109 24.22 11.06 -14.17
CA LEU A 109 25.07 9.90 -13.89
C LEU A 109 25.03 8.88 -15.04
N VAL A 110 23.84 8.53 -15.51
CA VAL A 110 23.67 7.59 -16.64
C VAL A 110 24.34 8.13 -17.90
N ASN A 111 24.12 9.41 -18.22
CA ASN A 111 24.78 10.06 -19.36
C ASN A 111 26.32 10.04 -19.24
N ARG A 112 26.85 10.23 -18.02
CA ARG A 112 28.29 10.13 -17.76
C ARG A 112 28.80 8.70 -17.97
N VAL A 113 28.09 7.70 -17.48
CA VAL A 113 28.45 6.29 -17.64
C VAL A 113 28.45 5.89 -19.11
N ILE A 114 27.42 6.27 -19.87
CA ILE A 114 27.33 6.03 -21.32
C ILE A 114 28.55 6.65 -22.02
N SER A 115 28.88 7.91 -21.73
CA SER A 115 30.06 8.57 -22.30
C SER A 115 31.38 7.86 -21.96
N VAL A 116 31.54 7.34 -20.74
CA VAL A 116 32.72 6.55 -20.35
C VAL A 116 32.75 5.20 -21.07
N MET A 117 31.61 4.55 -21.26
CA MET A 117 31.53 3.27 -21.99
C MET A 117 31.83 3.45 -23.49
N GLU A 118 31.40 4.55 -24.09
CA GLU A 118 31.71 4.91 -25.48
C GLU A 118 33.20 5.22 -25.68
N THR A 119 33.83 5.92 -24.72
CA THR A 119 35.26 6.24 -24.80
C THR A 119 36.16 5.03 -24.54
N THR A 120 35.71 4.09 -23.71
CA THR A 120 36.43 2.84 -23.41
C THR A 120 36.17 1.72 -24.43
N GLY A 121 35.31 1.96 -25.43
CA GLY A 121 34.98 0.99 -26.48
C GLY A 121 34.13 -0.19 -26.00
N LYS A 122 33.52 -0.09 -24.81
CA LYS A 122 32.57 -1.10 -24.30
C LYS A 122 31.15 -0.93 -24.84
N LEU A 123 30.85 0.28 -25.33
CA LEU A 123 29.62 0.61 -26.02
C LEU A 123 29.98 1.27 -27.35
N ASP A 124 29.44 0.77 -28.46
CA ASP A 124 29.57 1.46 -29.73
C ASP A 124 28.81 2.78 -29.70
N LYS A 125 29.34 3.81 -30.36
CA LYS A 125 28.70 5.13 -30.43
C LYS A 125 27.31 4.99 -31.04
N LEU A 126 26.30 5.46 -30.31
CA LEU A 126 24.93 5.44 -30.82
C LEU A 126 24.85 6.29 -32.10
N PRO A 127 24.20 5.79 -33.17
CA PRO A 127 24.13 6.50 -34.45
C PRO A 127 23.30 7.78 -34.29
N LYS A 128 23.97 8.93 -34.40
CA LYS A 128 23.36 10.28 -34.27
C LYS A 128 22.23 10.57 -35.26
N ASN A 129 22.07 9.75 -36.30
CA ASN A 129 21.23 10.03 -37.46
C ASN A 129 19.94 9.18 -37.50
N ILE A 130 19.66 8.33 -36.49
CA ILE A 130 18.46 7.46 -36.47
C ILE A 130 17.40 7.93 -35.44
N GLY A 131 17.64 9.02 -34.70
CA GLY A 131 16.63 9.53 -33.75
C GLY A 131 16.34 8.58 -32.58
N VAL A 132 17.23 7.63 -32.32
CA VAL A 132 17.18 6.77 -31.13
C VAL A 132 17.85 7.54 -29.99
N GLU A 133 17.14 8.52 -29.44
CA GLU A 133 17.48 9.08 -28.14
C GLU A 133 16.95 8.11 -27.07
N PRO A 134 17.82 7.52 -26.24
CA PRO A 134 17.36 6.66 -25.15
C PRO A 134 16.57 7.51 -24.15
N THR A 135 15.26 7.28 -24.07
CA THR A 135 14.44 7.85 -22.99
C THR A 135 14.81 7.14 -21.70
N ILE A 136 15.54 7.83 -20.83
CA ILE A 136 15.88 7.34 -19.50
C ILE A 136 14.63 7.45 -18.63
N VAL A 137 13.87 6.36 -18.52
CA VAL A 137 12.74 6.26 -17.59
C VAL A 137 13.30 5.96 -16.21
N THR A 138 13.36 6.97 -15.35
CA THR A 138 13.82 6.81 -13.96
C THR A 138 13.02 7.71 -13.01
N GLY A 139 13.00 7.41 -11.71
CA GLY A 139 12.17 8.13 -10.75
C GLY A 139 10.88 7.40 -10.37
N PHE A 140 9.91 8.16 -9.85
CA PHE A 140 8.60 7.68 -9.39
C PHE A 140 7.83 6.89 -10.46
N GLU A 141 8.01 7.22 -11.75
CA GLU A 141 7.41 6.47 -12.86
C GLU A 141 7.93 5.03 -13.01
N ALA A 142 9.17 4.75 -12.57
CA ALA A 142 9.74 3.39 -12.58
C ALA A 142 9.26 2.53 -11.39
N LEU A 143 8.91 3.17 -10.27
CA LEU A 143 8.28 2.53 -9.10
C LEU A 143 6.75 2.45 -9.22
N GLY A 144 6.16 3.27 -10.08
CA GLY A 144 4.73 3.52 -10.19
C GLY A 144 3.89 2.40 -10.79
N ARG A 145 4.32 1.14 -10.74
CA ARG A 145 3.49 -0.01 -11.18
C ARG A 145 2.19 -0.11 -10.38
N GLY A 146 2.25 0.19 -9.07
CA GLY A 146 1.06 0.33 -8.22
C GLY A 146 0.20 1.55 -8.56
N HIS A 147 0.82 2.70 -8.86
CA HIS A 147 0.08 3.91 -9.24
C HIS A 147 -0.54 3.82 -10.63
N GLU A 148 0.13 3.17 -11.59
CA GLU A 148 -0.41 2.89 -12.92
C GLU A 148 -1.65 1.99 -12.80
N LEU A 149 -1.56 0.93 -12.00
CA LEU A 149 -2.69 0.06 -11.69
C LEU A 149 -3.85 0.84 -11.05
N ASN A 150 -3.57 1.71 -10.08
CA ASN A 150 -4.58 2.53 -9.43
C ASN A 150 -5.21 3.53 -10.41
N ARG A 151 -4.43 4.18 -11.28
CA ARG A 151 -4.94 5.06 -12.34
C ARG A 151 -5.87 4.32 -13.30
N ILE A 152 -5.49 3.11 -13.72
CA ILE A 152 -6.33 2.29 -14.62
C ILE A 152 -7.63 1.88 -13.91
N ARG A 153 -7.56 1.50 -12.63
CA ARG A 153 -8.75 1.19 -11.82
C ARG A 153 -9.68 2.39 -11.68
N SER A 154 -9.15 3.56 -11.36
CA SER A 154 -9.93 4.80 -11.27
C SER A 154 -10.57 5.14 -12.61
N LEU A 155 -9.81 5.07 -13.71
CA LEU A 155 -10.35 5.31 -15.05
C LEU A 155 -11.52 4.37 -15.38
N PHE A 156 -11.42 3.08 -15.06
CA PHE A 156 -12.51 2.13 -15.30
C PHE A 156 -13.72 2.39 -14.39
N ALA A 157 -13.49 2.80 -13.14
CA ALA A 157 -14.57 3.21 -12.25
C ALA A 157 -15.30 4.46 -12.79
N ASP A 158 -14.55 5.47 -13.25
CA ASP A 158 -15.09 6.71 -13.81
C ASP A 158 -15.88 6.45 -15.09
N ILE A 159 -15.37 5.61 -15.99
CA ILE A 159 -16.08 5.22 -17.22
C ILE A 159 -17.37 4.48 -16.86
N ARG A 160 -17.34 3.53 -15.92
CA ARG A 160 -18.54 2.80 -15.51
C ARG A 160 -19.59 3.73 -14.89
N ALA A 161 -19.17 4.69 -14.08
CA ALA A 161 -20.06 5.66 -13.45
C ALA A 161 -20.67 6.64 -14.47
N THR A 162 -19.89 7.07 -15.47
CA THR A 162 -20.30 8.11 -16.42
C THR A 162 -21.07 7.55 -17.61
N PHE A 163 -20.63 6.42 -18.15
CA PHE A 163 -21.10 5.88 -19.43
C PHE A 163 -21.78 4.51 -19.29
N GLY A 164 -21.81 3.93 -18.09
CA GLY A 164 -22.36 2.60 -17.85
C GLY A 164 -21.42 1.46 -18.24
N GLU A 165 -21.82 0.24 -17.89
CA GLU A 165 -20.97 -0.95 -18.05
C GLU A 165 -20.87 -1.44 -19.51
N GLU A 166 -21.81 -1.05 -20.36
CA GLU A 166 -21.87 -1.45 -21.77
C GLU A 166 -20.74 -0.83 -22.60
N VAL A 167 -20.41 0.43 -22.33
CA VAL A 167 -19.32 1.15 -23.02
C VAL A 167 -17.95 0.53 -22.73
N LEU A 168 -17.74 0.00 -21.52
CA LEU A 168 -16.52 -0.75 -21.21
C LEU A 168 -16.40 -2.02 -22.06
N ARG A 169 -17.50 -2.74 -22.30
CA ARG A 169 -17.47 -3.98 -23.09
C ARG A 169 -17.27 -3.73 -24.59
N GLU A 170 -17.73 -2.60 -25.08
CA GLU A 170 -17.66 -2.24 -26.50
C GLU A 170 -16.31 -1.63 -26.89
N TYR A 171 -15.74 -0.77 -26.04
CA TYR A 171 -14.56 0.03 -26.39
C TYR A 171 -13.26 -0.41 -25.70
N VAL A 172 -13.32 -1.23 -24.64
CA VAL A 172 -12.11 -1.70 -23.96
C VAL A 172 -11.65 -3.03 -24.53
N LYS A 173 -10.39 -3.06 -24.97
CA LYS A 173 -9.68 -4.30 -25.26
C LYS A 173 -9.34 -5.02 -23.95
N ILE A 174 -10.23 -5.92 -23.53
CA ILE A 174 -10.10 -6.64 -22.26
C ILE A 174 -8.75 -7.38 -22.15
N GLY A 175 -8.23 -7.94 -23.25
CA GLY A 175 -6.92 -8.62 -23.25
C GLY A 175 -5.76 -7.68 -22.88
N ASP A 176 -5.70 -6.51 -23.51
CA ASP A 176 -4.67 -5.51 -23.21
C ASP A 176 -4.85 -4.91 -21.80
N ALA A 177 -6.09 -4.73 -21.36
CA ALA A 177 -6.38 -4.28 -20.00
C ALA A 177 -5.86 -5.29 -18.98
N LEU A 178 -6.18 -6.57 -19.11
CA LEU A 178 -5.70 -7.64 -18.22
C LEU A 178 -4.17 -7.68 -18.14
N LYS A 179 -3.48 -7.48 -19.27
CA LYS A 179 -2.01 -7.42 -19.29
C LYS A 179 -1.47 -6.25 -18.47
N LYS A 180 -2.08 -5.06 -18.58
CA LYS A 180 -1.70 -3.89 -17.76
C LYS A 180 -1.99 -4.10 -16.28
N PHE A 181 -3.10 -4.76 -15.94
CA PHE A 181 -3.42 -5.13 -14.56
C PHE A 181 -2.40 -6.13 -14.00
N ALA A 182 -2.03 -7.16 -14.76
CA ALA A 182 -1.05 -8.16 -14.36
C ALA A 182 0.35 -7.56 -14.15
N SER A 183 0.79 -6.67 -15.05
CA SER A 183 2.03 -5.89 -14.91
C SER A 183 2.04 -5.06 -13.62
N GLY A 184 0.91 -4.42 -13.29
CA GLY A 184 0.74 -3.66 -12.05
C GLY A 184 0.80 -4.50 -10.77
N HIS A 185 0.38 -5.78 -10.83
CA HIS A 185 0.46 -6.74 -9.72
C HIS A 185 1.76 -7.56 -9.69
N ASN A 186 2.66 -7.34 -10.66
CA ASN A 186 3.90 -8.10 -10.79
C ASN A 186 3.65 -9.62 -10.94
N VAL A 187 2.59 -9.98 -11.66
CA VAL A 187 2.19 -11.37 -11.93
C VAL A 187 2.44 -11.68 -13.40
N ASP A 188 3.06 -12.82 -13.66
CA ASP A 188 3.28 -13.30 -15.02
C ASP A 188 1.97 -13.83 -15.62
N ILE A 189 1.68 -13.38 -16.84
CA ILE A 189 0.36 -13.44 -17.47
C ILE A 189 0.19 -14.71 -18.29
N GLU A 190 1.32 -15.29 -18.74
CA GLU A 190 1.38 -16.36 -19.73
C GLU A 190 0.70 -17.65 -19.25
N ASP A 191 0.78 -17.95 -17.95
CA ASP A 191 0.18 -19.15 -17.37
C ASP A 191 -1.20 -18.90 -16.74
N LEU A 192 -1.59 -17.64 -16.52
CA LEU A 192 -2.80 -17.29 -15.76
C LEU A 192 -4.01 -16.96 -16.64
N PHE A 193 -3.77 -16.48 -17.87
CA PHE A 193 -4.83 -16.02 -18.76
C PHE A 193 -4.78 -16.73 -20.12
N LYS A 194 -5.97 -17.07 -20.64
CA LYS A 194 -6.11 -17.67 -21.97
C LYS A 194 -5.58 -16.72 -23.04
N SER A 195 -4.90 -17.25 -24.04
CA SER A 195 -4.46 -16.46 -25.20
C SER A 195 -5.65 -15.93 -26.00
N GLU A 196 -5.46 -14.84 -26.74
CA GLU A 196 -6.52 -14.27 -27.61
C GLU A 196 -7.04 -15.30 -28.62
N GLU A 197 -6.17 -16.19 -29.09
CA GLU A 197 -6.52 -17.27 -30.00
C GLU A 197 -7.38 -18.34 -29.32
N GLN A 198 -7.06 -18.72 -28.08
CA GLN A 198 -7.89 -19.64 -27.29
C GLN A 198 -9.28 -19.05 -27.00
N VAL A 199 -9.34 -17.77 -26.63
CA VAL A 199 -10.61 -17.07 -26.38
C VAL A 199 -11.43 -16.95 -27.67
N ALA A 200 -10.80 -16.64 -28.80
CA ALA A 200 -11.48 -16.56 -30.09
C ALA A 200 -12.05 -17.92 -30.54
N LYS A 201 -11.30 -19.01 -30.32
CA LYS A 201 -11.74 -20.37 -30.61
C LYS A 201 -12.94 -20.78 -29.75
N GLU A 202 -12.86 -20.59 -28.44
CA GLU A 202 -13.97 -20.86 -27.51
C GLU A 202 -15.21 -20.01 -27.82
N ARG A 203 -15.02 -18.75 -28.24
CA ARG A 203 -16.13 -17.87 -28.63
C ARG A 203 -16.80 -18.29 -29.94
N ARG A 204 -16.05 -18.92 -30.86
CA ARG A 204 -16.60 -19.52 -32.08
C ARG A 204 -17.35 -20.81 -31.76
N GLU A 205 -16.77 -21.67 -30.95
CA GLU A 205 -17.40 -22.92 -30.50
C GLU A 205 -18.70 -22.65 -29.73
N ARG A 206 -18.70 -21.66 -28.83
CA ARG A 206 -19.90 -21.26 -28.09
C ARG A 206 -20.99 -20.71 -28.99
N ARG A 207 -20.65 -19.85 -29.96
CA ARG A 207 -21.62 -19.36 -30.96
C ARG A 207 -22.18 -20.48 -31.82
N GLN A 208 -21.36 -21.47 -32.16
CA GLN A 208 -21.78 -22.62 -32.93
C GLN A 208 -22.73 -23.51 -32.11
N GLN A 209 -22.46 -23.71 -30.82
CA GLN A 209 -23.34 -24.43 -29.90
C GLN A 209 -24.66 -23.68 -29.65
N GLU A 210 -24.64 -22.36 -29.48
CA GLU A 210 -25.85 -21.54 -29.33
C GLU A 210 -26.73 -21.59 -30.58
N MET A 211 -26.13 -21.51 -31.78
CA MET A 211 -26.86 -21.70 -33.04
C MET A 211 -27.42 -23.12 -33.17
N GLN A 212 -26.68 -24.13 -32.73
CA GLN A 212 -27.12 -25.52 -32.80
C GLN A 212 -28.26 -25.80 -31.81
N GLN A 213 -28.23 -25.20 -30.62
CA GLN A 213 -29.35 -25.24 -29.66
C GLN A 213 -30.58 -24.50 -30.21
N MET A 214 -30.44 -23.29 -30.75
CA MET A 214 -31.55 -22.57 -31.38
C MET A 214 -32.15 -23.33 -32.57
N MET A 215 -31.33 -24.03 -33.36
CA MET A 215 -31.79 -24.86 -34.47
C MET A 215 -32.49 -26.13 -33.97
N LEU A 216 -31.99 -26.78 -32.90
CA LEU A 216 -32.66 -27.92 -32.28
C LEU A 216 -34.01 -27.51 -31.69
N GLU A 217 -34.08 -26.38 -31.00
CA GLU A 217 -35.29 -25.84 -30.38
C GLU A 217 -36.33 -25.43 -31.45
N LYS A 218 -35.89 -24.88 -32.58
CA LYS A 218 -36.76 -24.63 -33.75
C LYS A 218 -37.13 -25.89 -34.52
N ALA A 219 -36.33 -26.95 -34.50
CA ALA A 219 -36.61 -28.21 -35.18
C ALA A 219 -37.53 -29.14 -34.37
N THR A 220 -37.57 -29.03 -33.03
CA THR A 220 -38.49 -29.77 -32.17
C THR A 220 -39.88 -29.15 -32.11
N ALA A 221 -40.00 -27.82 -32.29
CA ALA A 221 -41.29 -27.13 -32.30
C ALA A 221 -42.31 -27.62 -33.37
N PRO A 222 -41.93 -27.91 -34.64
CA PRO A 222 -42.89 -28.41 -35.63
C PRO A 222 -43.22 -29.90 -35.49
N VAL A 223 -42.41 -30.70 -34.76
CA VAL A 223 -42.69 -32.14 -34.57
C VAL A 223 -43.79 -32.37 -33.53
N ALA A 224 -43.89 -31.51 -32.50
CA ALA A 224 -44.98 -31.56 -31.53
C ALA A 224 -46.34 -31.16 -32.13
N GLY A 225 -46.37 -30.26 -33.12
CA GLY A 225 -47.59 -29.83 -33.81
C GLY A 225 -48.12 -30.85 -34.85
N ALA A 226 -47.26 -31.70 -35.41
CA ALA A 226 -47.66 -32.73 -36.36
C ALA A 226 -48.11 -34.03 -35.68
N ALA A 227 -47.49 -34.41 -34.56
CA ALA A 227 -47.87 -35.60 -33.80
C ALA A 227 -49.24 -35.45 -33.11
N THR A 228 -49.62 -34.24 -32.71
CA THR A 228 -50.93 -33.97 -32.09
C THR A 228 -52.08 -33.97 -33.10
N LYS A 229 -51.86 -33.52 -34.34
CA LYS A 229 -52.88 -33.62 -35.42
C LYS A 229 -53.11 -35.06 -35.90
N GLY A 230 -52.05 -35.87 -36.03
CA GLY A 230 -52.19 -37.27 -36.48
C GLY A 230 -52.92 -38.19 -35.48
N ILE A 231 -52.93 -37.85 -34.19
CA ILE A 231 -53.63 -38.61 -33.15
C ILE A 231 -55.07 -38.09 -32.98
N ALA A 232 -55.31 -36.78 -33.11
CA ALA A 232 -56.66 -36.20 -33.05
C ALA A 232 -57.58 -36.70 -34.18
N ASP A 233 -57.04 -36.90 -35.40
CA ASP A 233 -57.84 -37.41 -36.53
C ASP A 233 -58.21 -38.90 -36.41
N LYS A 234 -57.44 -39.69 -35.66
CA LYS A 234 -57.74 -41.12 -35.41
C LYS A 234 -58.72 -41.36 -34.26
N LEU A 235 -58.93 -40.39 -33.38
CA LEU A 235 -59.87 -40.48 -32.24
C LEU A 235 -61.30 -40.04 -32.58
N ASN A 236 -61.52 -39.39 -33.73
CA ASN A 236 -62.85 -38.97 -34.20
C ASN A 236 -63.48 -39.91 -35.24
N ALA A 237 -62.88 -41.09 -35.50
CA ALA A 237 -63.32 -42.02 -36.55
C ALA A 237 -63.61 -43.45 -36.05
N THR A 238 -64.04 -43.60 -34.78
CA THR A 238 -64.63 -44.83 -34.22
C THR A 238 -65.77 -44.51 -33.28
#